data_AF-L9KV25-F1
#
_entry.id   AF-L9KV25-F1
#
_cell.length_a   1.000
_cell.length_b   1.000
_cell.length_c   1.000
_cell.angle_alpha   90.00
_cell.angle_beta   90.00
_cell.angle_gamma   90.00
#
_symmetry.space_group_name_H-M   'P 1'
#
loop_
_entity.id
_entity.type
_entity.pdbx_description
1 polymer ?
#
loop_
_entity_poly.entity_id
_entity_poly.type
_entity_poly.pdbx_seq_one_letter_code
_entity_poly.pdbx_strand_id
1 'polypeptide(L)'
;MNYLDHFLVGVLTPKCHLQLLGTVCTFLASKLKETIPLTVEKLYIYTDNSIKLQELLEWELVMLGKLKRNLAAVTPHDFIEHILCKLPPQREKLSLIHKHAQNFIALCTNNFKFSMYPPSTIRTGSVDAAICRLWQDEEVSSRTWDALTKLLAKFTNTDMDCLKACQEQIEVVLLNSLQQYR
;
A
#
# COMPACT_ATOMS: atom_id res chain seq x y z
N MET A 1 3.22 -3.29 6.51
CA MET A 1 1.89 -3.23 7.15
C MET A 1 1.20 -4.58 7.20
N ASN A 2 0.96 -5.28 6.09
CA ASN A 2 0.27 -6.58 6.12
C ASN A 2 0.80 -7.58 7.17
N TYR A 3 2.12 -7.73 7.29
CA TYR A 3 2.70 -8.64 8.29
C TYR A 3 2.48 -8.18 9.75
N LEU A 4 2.54 -6.87 9.99
CA LEU A 4 2.31 -6.27 11.29
C LEU A 4 0.86 -6.52 11.73
N ASP A 5 -0.08 -6.21 10.84
CA ASP A 5 -1.51 -6.37 11.10
C ASP A 5 -1.85 -7.85 11.38
N HIS A 6 -1.34 -8.77 10.56
CA HIS A 6 -1.53 -10.20 10.77
C HIS A 6 -0.96 -10.71 12.10
N PHE A 7 0.20 -10.19 12.52
CA PHE A 7 0.80 -10.56 13.80
C PHE A 7 -0.04 -10.05 14.97
N LEU A 8 -0.49 -8.78 14.91
CA LEU A 8 -1.26 -8.14 15.98
C LEU A 8 -2.65 -8.74 16.17
N VAL A 9 -3.26 -9.32 15.12
CA VAL A 9 -4.52 -10.07 15.25
C VAL A 9 -4.36 -11.30 16.15
N GLY A 10 -3.20 -11.94 16.16
CA GLY A 10 -2.96 -13.19 16.88
C GLY A 10 -2.17 -13.07 18.19
N VAL A 11 -1.57 -11.91 18.49
CA VAL A 11 -0.63 -11.75 19.61
C VAL A 11 -0.83 -10.39 20.30
N LEU A 12 -1.18 -10.42 21.58
CA LEU A 12 -1.20 -9.23 22.43
C LEU A 12 0.24 -8.69 22.58
N THR A 13 0.49 -7.55 21.95
CA THR A 13 1.83 -6.96 21.88
C THR A 13 1.87 -5.65 22.66
N PRO A 14 2.73 -5.51 23.68
CA PRO A 14 2.86 -4.26 24.41
C PRO A 14 3.50 -3.18 23.54
N LYS A 15 3.18 -1.91 23.82
CA LYS A 15 3.61 -0.75 23.02
C LYS A 15 5.13 -0.68 22.81
N CYS A 16 5.92 -1.07 23.81
CA CYS A 16 7.38 -1.09 23.75
C CYS A 16 7.94 -2.05 22.68
N HIS A 17 7.21 -3.08 22.29
CA HIS A 17 7.65 -4.04 21.28
C HIS A 17 7.18 -3.69 19.86
N LEU A 18 6.39 -2.62 19.68
CA LEU A 18 5.90 -2.24 18.35
C LEU A 18 7.02 -1.78 17.42
N GLN A 19 8.04 -1.10 17.94
CA GLN A 19 9.20 -0.69 17.14
C GLN A 19 10.01 -1.89 16.68
N LEU A 20 10.25 -2.86 17.58
CA LEU A 20 10.90 -4.12 17.24
C LEU A 20 10.13 -4.89 16.18
N LEU A 21 8.82 -5.06 16.40
CA LEU A 21 7.96 -5.76 15.47
C LEU A 21 7.94 -5.09 14.09
N GLY A 22 7.82 -3.75 14.04
CA GLY A 22 7.88 -2.99 12.78
C GLY A 22 9.24 -3.13 12.07
N THR A 23 10.33 -3.20 12.83
CA THR A 23 11.68 -3.40 12.30
C THR A 23 11.83 -4.79 11.69
N VAL A 24 11.37 -5.84 12.37
CA VAL A 24 11.38 -7.22 11.85
C VAL A 24 10.46 -7.35 10.63
N CYS A 25 9.28 -6.71 10.65
CA CYS A 25 8.38 -6.66 9.49
C CYS A 25 9.09 -6.05 8.26
N THR A 26 9.82 -4.97 8.46
CA THR A 26 10.55 -4.27 7.40
C THR A 26 11.71 -5.12 6.89
N PHE A 27 12.44 -5.78 7.79
CA PHE A 27 13.52 -6.71 7.44
C PHE A 27 13.03 -7.87 6.57
N LEU A 28 11.95 -8.53 6.99
CA LEU A 28 11.34 -9.64 6.25
C LEU A 28 10.81 -9.19 4.88
N ALA A 29 10.13 -8.03 4.82
CA ALA A 29 9.61 -7.51 3.56
C ALA A 29 10.73 -7.21 2.57
N SER A 30 11.82 -6.59 3.03
CA SER A 30 12.99 -6.28 2.21
C SER A 30 13.66 -7.55 1.67
N LYS A 31 13.82 -8.60 2.49
CA LYS A 31 14.33 -9.91 2.03
C LYS A 31 13.50 -10.55 0.90
N LEU A 32 12.22 -10.23 0.81
CA LEU A 32 11.30 -10.84 -0.16
C LEU A 32 11.07 -10.00 -1.41
N LYS A 33 11.16 -8.67 -1.30
CA LYS A 33 10.80 -7.74 -2.38
C LYS A 33 12.01 -7.04 -3.01
N GLU A 34 13.15 -6.95 -2.31
CA GLU A 34 14.33 -6.23 -2.79
C GLU A 34 15.42 -7.19 -3.28
N THR A 35 16.12 -6.81 -4.35
CA THR A 35 17.30 -7.54 -4.83
C THR A 35 18.46 -7.49 -3.84
N ILE A 36 18.58 -6.36 -3.11
CA ILE A 36 19.59 -6.14 -2.08
C ILE A 36 18.85 -5.82 -0.78
N PRO A 37 18.62 -6.82 0.08
CA PRO A 37 17.87 -6.61 1.31
C PRO A 37 18.58 -5.65 2.28
N LEU A 38 17.78 -5.03 3.15
CA LEU A 38 18.24 -4.24 4.27
C LEU A 38 19.09 -5.10 5.21
N THR A 39 20.27 -4.58 5.55
CA THR A 39 21.14 -5.23 6.54
C THR A 39 20.66 -4.90 7.95
N VAL A 40 20.99 -5.77 8.90
CA VAL A 40 20.65 -5.53 10.31
C VAL A 40 21.33 -4.28 10.84
N GLU A 41 22.54 -3.96 10.38
CA GLU A 41 23.27 -2.74 10.74
C GLU A 41 22.50 -1.47 10.38
N LYS A 42 21.85 -1.43 9.20
CA LYS A 42 21.02 -0.28 8.80
C LYS A 42 19.80 -0.14 9.71
N LEU A 43 19.14 -1.26 10.03
CA LEU A 43 17.98 -1.28 10.92
C LEU A 43 18.35 -0.91 12.37
N TYR A 44 19.52 -1.32 12.83
CA TYR A 44 20.09 -0.93 14.13
C TYR A 44 20.23 0.59 14.22
N ILE A 45 20.77 1.23 13.17
CA ILE A 45 20.89 2.70 13.10
C ILE A 45 19.52 3.37 13.02
N TYR A 46 18.60 2.87 12.19
CA TYR A 46 17.25 3.46 12.04
C TYR A 46 16.40 3.39 13.30
N THR A 47 16.75 2.51 14.23
CA THR A 47 16.05 2.34 15.50
C THR A 47 16.74 3.09 16.63
N ASP A 48 17.68 3.99 16.33
CA ASP A 48 18.50 4.71 17.31
C ASP A 48 19.17 3.74 18.31
N ASN A 49 19.67 2.61 17.81
CA ASN A 49 20.36 1.58 18.58
C ASN A 49 19.49 0.92 19.68
N SER A 50 18.16 1.12 19.63
CA SER A 50 17.24 0.59 20.65
C SER A 50 17.02 -0.92 20.56
N ILE A 51 17.22 -1.51 19.38
CA ILE A 51 16.97 -2.94 19.10
C ILE A 51 18.30 -3.63 18.84
N LYS A 52 18.58 -4.74 19.53
CA LYS A 52 19.83 -5.49 19.32
C LYS A 52 19.72 -6.47 18.16
N LEU A 53 20.87 -6.79 17.53
CA LEU A 53 20.95 -7.79 16.45
C LEU A 53 20.35 -9.14 16.86
N GLN A 54 20.70 -9.64 18.05
CA GLN A 54 20.21 -10.92 18.53
C GLN A 54 18.68 -10.93 18.70
N GLU A 55 18.14 -9.85 19.28
CA GLU A 55 16.70 -9.67 19.46
C GLU A 55 15.96 -9.63 18.12
N LEU A 56 16.52 -8.95 17.11
CA LEU A 56 15.94 -8.91 15.77
C LEU A 56 15.85 -10.32 15.14
N LEU A 57 16.90 -11.12 15.24
CA LEU A 57 16.96 -12.47 14.67
C LEU A 57 16.05 -13.46 15.41
N GLU A 58 15.96 -13.34 16.74
CA GLU A 58 15.02 -14.14 17.54
C GLU A 58 13.57 -13.84 17.15
N TRP A 59 13.23 -12.56 17.01
CA TRP A 59 11.89 -12.14 16.60
C TRP A 59 11.58 -12.44 15.14
N GLU A 60 12.57 -12.48 14.26
CA GLU A 60 12.39 -12.97 12.89
C GLU A 60 11.81 -14.40 12.89
N LEU A 61 12.37 -15.30 13.69
CA LEU A 61 11.88 -16.68 13.80
C LEU A 61 10.47 -16.76 14.38
N VAL A 62 10.18 -15.98 15.43
CA VAL A 62 8.84 -15.89 16.03
C VAL A 62 7.82 -15.43 15.00
N MET A 63 8.16 -14.39 14.24
CA MET A 63 7.29 -13.81 13.24
C MET A 63 7.03 -14.77 12.07
N LEU A 64 8.07 -15.45 11.57
CA LEU A 64 7.96 -16.49 10.54
C LEU A 64 7.08 -17.65 11.00
N GLY A 65 7.20 -18.07 12.26
CA GLY A 65 6.36 -19.10 12.87
C GLY A 65 4.89 -18.68 12.96
N LYS A 66 4.62 -17.43 13.37
CA LYS A 66 3.24 -16.91 13.51
C LYS A 66 2.56 -16.64 12.16
N LEU A 67 3.30 -16.19 11.15
CA LEU A 67 2.75 -15.90 9.83
C LEU A 67 2.50 -17.17 8.99
N LYS A 68 2.81 -18.37 9.49
CA LYS A 68 2.61 -19.66 8.80
C LYS A 68 3.12 -19.66 7.35
N ARG A 69 4.21 -18.94 7.07
CA ARG A 69 4.77 -18.74 5.72
C ARG A 69 3.85 -18.04 4.69
N ASN A 70 2.80 -17.34 5.11
CA ASN A 70 2.02 -16.46 4.23
C ASN A 70 2.73 -15.11 4.00
N LEU A 71 4.00 -15.20 3.60
CA LEU A 71 4.87 -14.04 3.41
C LEU A 71 4.71 -13.45 2.01
N ALA A 72 4.22 -14.24 1.04
CA ALA A 72 3.93 -13.82 -0.32
C ALA A 72 2.56 -13.13 -0.46
N ALA A 73 2.16 -12.36 0.56
CA ALA A 73 0.91 -11.61 0.53
C ALA A 73 0.90 -10.66 -0.67
N VAL A 74 -0.18 -10.68 -1.43
CA VAL A 74 -0.40 -9.77 -2.56
C VAL A 74 -0.46 -8.34 -2.04
N THR A 75 0.42 -7.48 -2.56
CA THR A 75 0.38 -6.05 -2.25
C THR A 75 -0.36 -5.30 -3.36
N PRO A 76 -0.98 -4.15 -3.07
CA PRO A 76 -1.61 -3.32 -4.10
C PRO A 76 -0.63 -2.92 -5.22
N HIS A 77 0.67 -2.80 -4.88
CA HIS A 77 1.76 -2.46 -5.80
C HIS A 77 2.02 -3.54 -6.85
N ASP A 78 1.93 -4.81 -6.49
CA ASP A 78 2.33 -5.95 -7.35
C ASP A 78 1.56 -6.02 -8.67
N PHE A 79 0.37 -5.40 -8.73
CA PHE A 79 -0.51 -5.51 -9.88
C PHE A 79 -0.96 -4.14 -10.44
N ILE A 80 -0.27 -3.05 -10.11
CA ILE A 80 -0.55 -1.73 -10.72
C ILE A 80 -0.32 -1.81 -12.23
N GLU A 81 0.83 -2.33 -12.66
CA GLU A 81 1.17 -2.47 -14.08
C GLU A 81 0.11 -3.25 -14.86
N HIS A 82 -0.45 -4.30 -14.27
CA HIS A 82 -1.51 -5.08 -14.89
C HIS A 82 -2.77 -4.26 -15.21
N ILE A 83 -3.11 -3.28 -14.38
CA ILE A 83 -4.22 -2.36 -14.66
C ILE A 83 -3.80 -1.34 -15.72
N LEU A 84 -2.59 -0.77 -15.60
CA LEU A 84 -2.10 0.25 -16.53
C LEU A 84 -2.02 -0.25 -17.97
N CYS A 85 -1.63 -1.52 -18.19
CA CYS A 85 -1.60 -2.13 -19.53
C CYS A 85 -2.98 -2.23 -20.20
N LYS A 86 -4.07 -2.13 -19.44
CA LYS A 86 -5.44 -2.21 -19.96
C LYS A 86 -6.10 -0.84 -20.15
N LEU A 87 -5.42 0.23 -19.76
CA LEU A 87 -5.88 1.60 -19.98
C LEU A 87 -5.60 2.03 -21.43
N PRO A 88 -6.38 2.99 -21.96
CA PRO A 88 -6.15 3.53 -23.29
C PRO A 88 -4.71 4.08 -23.42
N PRO A 89 -4.09 3.96 -24.62
CA PRO A 89 -2.66 4.18 -24.80
C PRO A 89 -2.28 5.66 -24.75
N GLN A 90 -2.08 6.18 -23.54
CA GLN A 90 -1.45 7.48 -23.28
C GLN A 90 -0.12 7.27 -22.56
N ARG A 91 0.88 6.73 -23.29
CA ARG A 91 2.14 6.22 -22.72
C ARG A 91 2.88 7.22 -21.82
N GLU A 92 2.84 8.50 -22.16
CA GLU A 92 3.49 9.56 -21.39
C GLU A 92 2.87 9.71 -19.99
N LYS A 93 1.53 9.68 -19.91
CA LYS A 93 0.78 9.82 -18.66
C LYS A 93 0.79 8.56 -17.80
N LEU A 94 0.99 7.37 -18.38
CA LEU A 94 1.06 6.11 -17.62
C LEU A 94 2.15 6.15 -16.54
N SER A 95 3.30 6.76 -16.84
CA SER A 95 4.40 6.92 -15.88
C SER A 95 3.99 7.77 -14.65
N LEU A 96 3.23 8.83 -14.91
CA LEU A 96 2.75 9.76 -13.90
C LEU A 96 1.60 9.15 -13.09
N ILE A 97 0.65 8.47 -13.75
CA ILE A 97 -0.43 7.70 -13.11
C ILE A 97 0.17 6.65 -12.19
N HIS A 98 1.18 5.90 -12.66
CA HIS A 98 1.88 4.91 -11.84
C HIS A 98 2.45 5.53 -10.57
N LYS A 99 3.20 6.64 -10.69
CA LYS A 99 3.80 7.34 -9.55
C LYS A 99 2.75 7.85 -8.56
N HIS A 100 1.65 8.44 -9.05
CA HIS A 100 0.56 8.90 -8.19
C HIS A 100 -0.16 7.75 -7.49
N ALA A 101 -0.43 6.65 -8.21
CA ALA A 101 -1.05 5.46 -7.63
C ALA A 101 -0.18 4.86 -6.51
N GLN A 102 1.14 4.78 -6.69
CA GLN A 102 2.07 4.33 -5.64
C GLN A 102 1.99 5.22 -4.39
N ASN A 103 1.96 6.54 -4.57
CA ASN A 103 1.82 7.48 -3.46
C ASN A 103 0.48 7.32 -2.73
N PHE A 104 -0.62 7.14 -3.46
CA PHE A 104 -1.93 6.90 -2.85
C PHE A 104 -2.00 5.57 -2.11
N ILE A 105 -1.39 4.51 -2.63
CA ILE A 105 -1.29 3.24 -1.92
C ILE A 105 -0.49 3.42 -0.63
N ALA A 106 0.62 4.15 -0.65
CA ALA A 106 1.40 4.44 0.54
C ALA A 106 0.57 5.20 1.60
N LEU A 107 -0.21 6.21 1.17
CA LEU A 107 -1.14 6.93 2.03
C LEU A 107 -2.20 5.99 2.63
N CYS A 108 -2.76 5.07 1.83
CA CYS A 108 -3.72 4.08 2.30
C CYS A 108 -3.12 3.17 3.37
N THR A 109 -1.88 2.72 3.18
CA THR A 109 -1.23 1.80 4.14
C THR A 109 -1.00 2.41 5.52
N ASN A 110 -0.92 3.73 5.63
CA ASN A 110 -0.73 4.44 6.90
C ASN A 110 -2.04 4.75 7.62
N ASN A 111 -3.19 4.48 7.01
CA ASN A 111 -4.48 4.85 7.58
C ASN A 111 -5.35 3.61 7.80
N PHE A 112 -5.72 3.38 9.06
CA PHE A 112 -6.47 2.20 9.50
C PHE A 112 -7.79 2.00 8.76
N LYS A 113 -8.43 3.07 8.27
CA LYS A 113 -9.67 2.97 7.47
C LYS A 113 -9.50 2.05 6.25
N PHE A 114 -8.30 2.00 5.66
CA PHE A 114 -8.01 1.17 4.51
C PHE A 114 -7.67 -0.28 4.86
N SER A 115 -7.49 -0.62 6.13
CA SER A 115 -7.21 -2.01 6.57
C SER A 115 -8.35 -2.97 6.20
N MET A 116 -9.58 -2.46 6.11
CA MET A 116 -10.78 -3.24 5.76
C MET A 116 -10.94 -3.45 4.25
N TYR A 117 -10.22 -2.69 3.42
CA TYR A 117 -10.31 -2.83 1.96
C TYR A 117 -9.33 -3.90 1.47
N PRO A 118 -9.75 -4.77 0.54
CA PRO A 118 -8.83 -5.72 -0.05
C PRO A 118 -7.78 -4.99 -0.91
N PRO A 119 -6.56 -5.55 -1.05
CA PRO A 119 -5.49 -4.93 -1.84
C PRO A 119 -5.88 -4.59 -3.29
N SER A 120 -6.78 -5.39 -3.88
CA SER A 120 -7.33 -5.16 -5.22
C SER A 120 -8.12 -3.86 -5.30
N THR A 121 -8.97 -3.56 -4.32
CA THR A 121 -9.78 -2.34 -4.26
C THR A 121 -8.92 -1.12 -3.98
N ILE A 122 -7.96 -1.20 -3.04
CA ILE A 122 -7.02 -0.11 -2.75
C ILE A 122 -6.23 0.28 -4.01
N ARG A 123 -5.70 -0.72 -4.72
CA ARG A 123 -4.98 -0.50 -5.98
C ARG A 123 -5.86 0.19 -7.01
N THR A 124 -7.06 -0.34 -7.25
CA THR A 124 -7.96 0.21 -8.28
C THR A 124 -8.41 1.62 -7.92
N GLY A 125 -8.79 1.87 -6.66
CA GLY A 125 -9.17 3.20 -6.18
C GLY A 125 -8.03 4.19 -6.24
N SER A 126 -6.80 3.74 -5.98
CA SER A 126 -5.59 4.58 -6.13
C SER A 126 -5.29 4.92 -7.59
N VAL A 127 -5.48 3.97 -8.51
CA VAL A 127 -5.34 4.22 -9.95
C VAL A 127 -6.45 5.15 -10.43
N ASP A 128 -7.70 4.90 -10.04
CA ASP A 128 -8.86 5.73 -10.38
C ASP A 128 -8.66 7.17 -9.90
N ALA A 129 -8.26 7.38 -8.63
CA ALA A 129 -7.93 8.69 -8.07
C ALA A 129 -6.77 9.37 -8.80
N ALA A 130 -5.71 8.63 -9.16
CA ALA A 130 -4.57 9.16 -9.91
C ALA A 130 -4.97 9.62 -11.30
N ILE A 131 -5.78 8.83 -11.99
CA ILE A 131 -6.30 9.21 -13.30
C ILE A 131 -7.18 10.46 -13.13
N CYS A 132 -8.18 10.44 -12.24
CA CYS A 132 -9.11 11.55 -11.96
C CYS A 132 -8.38 12.88 -11.77
N ARG A 133 -7.32 12.91 -10.96
CA ARG A 133 -6.54 14.15 -10.74
C ARG A 133 -5.76 14.62 -11.96
N LEU A 134 -5.26 13.71 -12.79
CA LEU A 134 -4.43 14.06 -13.95
C LEU A 134 -5.21 14.50 -15.18
N TRP A 135 -6.46 14.06 -15.32
CA TRP A 135 -7.33 14.46 -16.41
C TRP A 135 -8.39 15.49 -15.96
N GLN A 136 -8.33 16.02 -14.74
CA GLN A 136 -9.05 17.26 -14.38
C GLN A 136 -8.49 18.48 -15.13
N ASP A 137 -7.23 18.42 -15.59
CA ASP A 137 -6.59 19.46 -16.41
C ASP A 137 -7.02 19.44 -17.89
N GLU A 138 -7.70 18.37 -18.34
CA GLU A 138 -8.26 18.27 -19.69
C GLU A 138 -9.80 18.20 -19.57
N GLU A 139 -10.55 18.85 -20.46
CA GLU A 139 -12.02 18.74 -20.50
C GLU A 139 -12.50 17.34 -20.93
N VAL A 140 -12.13 16.30 -20.18
CA VAL A 140 -12.57 14.93 -20.41
C VAL A 140 -14.00 14.82 -19.88
N SER A 141 -14.93 14.47 -20.78
CA SER A 141 -16.35 14.36 -20.44
C SER A 141 -16.58 13.38 -19.28
N SER A 142 -17.43 13.75 -18.32
CA SER A 142 -17.87 12.91 -17.18
C SER A 142 -18.33 11.50 -17.62
N ARG A 143 -18.83 11.34 -18.85
CA ARG A 143 -19.23 10.03 -19.41
C ARG A 143 -18.06 9.09 -19.66
N THR A 144 -16.90 9.61 -20.09
CA THR A 144 -15.69 8.80 -20.32
C THR A 144 -15.15 8.25 -19.01
N TRP A 145 -15.26 9.05 -17.95
CA TRP A 145 -14.86 8.69 -16.59
C TRP A 145 -15.68 7.56 -16.00
N ASP A 146 -17.00 7.70 -16.00
CA ASP A 146 -17.89 6.65 -15.52
C ASP A 146 -17.69 5.34 -16.29
N ALA A 147 -17.35 5.40 -17.58
CA ALA A 147 -17.03 4.21 -18.37
C ALA A 147 -15.72 3.54 -17.93
N LEU A 148 -14.70 4.32 -17.58
CA LEU A 148 -13.42 3.81 -17.10
C LEU A 148 -13.52 3.25 -15.69
N THR A 149 -14.20 3.93 -14.77
CA THR A 149 -14.46 3.42 -13.41
C THR A 149 -15.28 2.12 -13.48
N LYS A 150 -16.26 2.02 -14.39
CA LYS A 150 -16.99 0.75 -14.66
C LYS A 150 -16.08 -0.36 -15.16
N LEU A 151 -15.15 -0.05 -16.05
CA LEU A 151 -14.19 -1.01 -16.60
C LEU A 151 -13.19 -1.49 -15.54
N LEU A 152 -12.72 -0.58 -14.67
CA LEU A 152 -11.87 -0.87 -13.51
C LEU A 152 -12.59 -1.73 -12.46
N ALA A 153 -13.85 -1.41 -12.15
CA ALA A 153 -14.72 -2.20 -11.28
C ALA A 153 -14.90 -3.62 -11.83
N LYS A 154 -15.17 -3.75 -13.13
CA LYS A 154 -15.30 -5.05 -13.81
C LYS A 154 -14.02 -5.88 -13.78
N PHE A 155 -12.84 -5.26 -13.89
CA PHE A 155 -11.56 -5.99 -13.81
C PHE A 155 -11.26 -6.55 -12.43
N THR A 156 -11.78 -5.91 -11.38
CA THR A 156 -11.52 -6.33 -10.00
C THR A 156 -12.67 -7.05 -9.34
N ASN A 157 -13.77 -7.25 -10.08
CA ASN A 157 -15.03 -7.77 -9.54
C ASN A 157 -15.46 -7.03 -8.26
N THR A 158 -15.21 -5.70 -8.23
CA THR A 158 -15.57 -4.83 -7.11
C THR A 158 -16.80 -4.03 -7.49
N ASP A 159 -17.67 -3.78 -6.52
CA ASP A 159 -18.78 -2.87 -6.71
C ASP A 159 -18.30 -1.44 -7.02
N MET A 160 -19.01 -0.75 -7.91
CA MET A 160 -18.69 0.60 -8.34
C MET A 160 -18.82 1.60 -7.19
N ASP A 161 -19.82 1.40 -6.33
CA ASP A 161 -20.06 2.27 -5.17
C ASP A 161 -18.93 2.13 -4.14
N CYS A 162 -18.43 0.90 -3.95
CA CYS A 162 -17.26 0.63 -3.11
C CYS A 162 -15.98 1.26 -3.68
N LEU A 163 -15.82 1.25 -5.00
CA LEU A 163 -14.67 1.87 -5.66
C LEU A 163 -14.70 3.40 -5.53
N LYS A 164 -15.85 4.03 -5.78
CA LYS A 164 -16.04 5.48 -5.61
C LYS A 164 -15.83 5.90 -4.15
N ALA A 165 -16.40 5.17 -3.20
CA ALA A 165 -16.18 5.43 -1.77
C ALA A 165 -14.70 5.30 -1.37
N CYS A 166 -13.96 4.35 -1.97
CA CYS A 166 -12.53 4.19 -1.74
C CYS A 166 -11.74 5.40 -2.31
N GLN A 167 -12.06 5.81 -3.53
CA GLN A 167 -11.46 6.98 -4.18
C GLN A 167 -11.68 8.26 -3.36
N GLU A 168 -12.92 8.55 -2.94
CA GLU A 168 -13.26 9.72 -2.12
C GLU A 168 -12.48 9.72 -0.80
N GLN A 169 -12.36 8.56 -0.15
CA GLN A 169 -11.58 8.43 1.08
C GLN A 169 -10.09 8.70 0.85
N ILE A 170 -9.52 8.26 -0.27
CA ILE A 170 -8.12 8.54 -0.64
C ILE A 170 -7.92 10.05 -0.79
N GLU A 171 -8.85 10.74 -1.45
CA GLU A 171 -8.79 12.19 -1.65
C GLU A 171 -8.89 12.96 -0.33
N VAL A 172 -9.81 12.56 0.56
CA VAL A 172 -9.92 13.15 1.91
C VAL A 172 -8.63 12.95 2.71
N VAL A 173 -8.05 11.75 2.69
CA VAL A 173 -6.80 11.47 3.40
C VAL A 173 -5.63 12.25 2.82
N LEU A 174 -5.58 12.41 1.50
CA LEU A 174 -4.58 13.26 0.84
C LEU A 174 -4.71 14.71 1.33
N LEU A 175 -5.91 15.29 1.33
CA LEU A 175 -6.13 16.67 1.77
C LEU A 175 -5.70 16.88 3.24
N ASN A 176 -6.04 15.93 4.11
CA ASN A 176 -5.61 15.96 5.51
C ASN A 176 -4.09 15.88 5.65
N SER A 177 -3.43 15.02 4.85
CA SER A 177 -1.97 14.89 4.88
C SER A 177 -1.28 16.19 4.45
N LEU A 178 -1.81 16.90 3.45
CA LEU A 178 -1.26 18.18 2.98
C LEU A 178 -1.39 19.30 4.02
N GLN A 179 -2.42 19.26 4.87
CA GLN A 179 -2.60 20.21 5.97
C GLN A 179 -1.64 19.96 7.13
N GLN A 180 -1.19 18.72 7.35
CA GLN A 180 -0.22 18.40 8.41
C GLN A 180 1.20 18.91 8.14
N TYR A 181 1.49 19.31 6.90
CA TYR A 181 2.79 19.86 6.48
C TYR A 181 2.77 21.38 6.23
N ARG A 182 1.70 22.08 6.63
CA ARG A 182 1.61 23.55 6.65
C ARG A 182 1.73 24.06 8.09
#